data_AF-A0A7C0U053-F1
#
_entry.id   AF-A0A7C0U053-F1
#
_cell.length_a   1.000
_cell.length_b   1.000
_cell.length_c   1.000
_cell.angle_alpha   90.00
_cell.angle_beta   90.00
_cell.angle_gamma   90.00
#
_symmetry.space_group_name_H-M   'P 1'
#
loop_
_entity.id
_entity.type
_entity.pdbx_description
1 polymer ?
#
loop_
_entity_poly.entity_id
_entity_poly.type
_entity_poly.pdbx_seq_one_letter_code
_entity_poly.pdbx_strand_id
1 'polypeptide(L)'
;MSENLVNEVQKRVQKIEGIICSFNVNIDVIHKLIEDELLNVLQRIYKNKMIDLTAPPPTTIRSPEDFIACLIYVIHNEKTAEWIIENPEVNDWIKTNFKEYHVRIGGQAGNIAYQLAKFGVRKVYLSIPSISTTQAKIYADFQNIYVPV
;
A
#
# COMPACT_ATOMS: atom_id res chain seq x y z
N MET A 1 22.86 -3.23 -17.96
CA MET A 1 23.27 -2.00 -17.25
C MET A 1 24.73 -2.19 -16.84
N SER A 2 25.64 -1.27 -17.18
CA SER A 2 27.05 -1.49 -16.87
C SER A 2 27.27 -1.38 -15.35
N GLU A 3 28.02 -2.33 -14.78
CA GLU A 3 28.35 -2.39 -13.35
C GLU A 3 28.99 -1.08 -12.85
N ASN A 4 29.75 -0.42 -13.73
CA ASN A 4 30.34 0.90 -13.48
C ASN A 4 29.30 1.99 -13.16
N LEU A 5 28.17 2.02 -13.87
CA LEU A 5 27.13 3.04 -13.65
C LEU A 5 26.44 2.86 -12.29
N VAL A 6 26.16 1.60 -11.90
CA VAL A 6 25.53 1.29 -10.61
C VAL A 6 26.42 1.73 -9.45
N ASN A 7 27.71 1.40 -9.53
CA ASN A 7 28.70 1.80 -8.53
C ASN A 7 28.86 3.32 -8.44
N GLU A 8 28.80 4.02 -9.57
CA GLU A 8 28.87 5.48 -9.59
C GLU A 8 27.63 6.12 -8.95
N VAL A 9 26.43 5.65 -9.29
CA VAL A 9 25.17 6.12 -8.70
C VAL A 9 25.17 5.90 -7.19
N GLN A 10 25.56 4.71 -6.73
CA GLN A 10 25.63 4.40 -5.30
C GLN A 10 26.55 5.37 -4.55
N LYS A 11 27.77 5.62 -5.08
CA LYS A 11 28.71 6.59 -4.48
C LYS A 11 28.14 8.01 -4.43
N ARG A 12 27.35 8.42 -5.43
CA ARG A 12 26.70 9.73 -5.45
C ARG A 12 25.57 9.81 -4.41
N VAL A 13 24.76 8.75 -4.28
CA VAL A 13 23.67 8.70 -3.29
C VAL A 13 24.22 8.73 -1.86
N GLN A 14 25.32 8.02 -1.58
CA GLN A 14 25.97 8.03 -0.27
C GLN A 14 26.58 9.39 0.13
N LYS A 15 26.82 10.28 -0.84
CA LYS A 15 27.27 11.66 -0.59
C LYS A 15 26.13 12.61 -0.25
N ILE A 16 24.87 12.17 -0.31
CA ILE A 16 23.73 12.99 0.06
C ILE A 16 23.72 13.14 1.60
N GLU A 17 23.98 14.36 2.05
CA GLU A 17 24.15 14.69 3.46
C GLU A 17 22.86 14.59 4.29
N GLY A 18 21.72 14.85 3.65
CA GLY A 18 20.41 14.84 4.27
C GLY A 18 19.28 15.07 3.25
N ILE A 19 18.13 14.45 3.49
CA ILE A 19 16.90 14.66 2.70
C ILE A 19 15.67 14.64 3.61
N ILE A 20 14.64 15.40 3.24
CA ILE A 20 13.36 15.44 3.92
C ILE A 20 12.32 14.76 3.02
N CYS A 21 11.59 13.79 3.58
CA CYS A 21 10.49 13.09 2.93
C CYS A 21 9.18 13.43 3.65
N SER A 22 8.22 13.99 2.90
CA SER A 22 6.94 14.47 3.43
C SER A 22 5.87 14.45 2.32
N PHE A 23 4.57 14.27 2.56
CA PHE A 23 3.89 14.16 3.87
C PHE A 23 3.24 12.80 4.11
N ASN A 24 2.87 12.06 3.05
CA ASN A 24 2.06 10.86 3.20
C ASN A 24 2.91 9.63 3.55
N VAL A 25 2.67 9.12 4.75
CA VAL A 25 3.22 7.87 5.27
C VAL A 25 2.08 7.06 5.86
N ASN A 26 1.92 5.83 5.39
CA ASN A 26 0.92 4.91 5.89
C ASN A 26 1.47 3.47 5.86
N ILE A 27 0.61 2.49 6.09
CA ILE A 27 0.92 1.08 5.94
C ILE A 27 0.14 0.57 4.71
N ASP A 28 0.86 -0.03 3.77
CA ASP A 28 0.23 -0.81 2.71
C ASP A 28 0.05 -2.25 3.22
N VAL A 29 -1.21 -2.72 3.24
CA VAL A 29 -1.54 -4.13 3.41
C VAL A 29 -1.83 -4.71 2.04
N ILE A 30 -0.96 -5.61 1.59
CA ILE A 30 -1.02 -6.17 0.23
C ILE A 30 -1.53 -7.59 0.31
N HIS A 31 -2.64 -7.83 -0.37
CA HIS A 31 -3.19 -9.15 -0.57
C HIS A 31 -3.06 -9.53 -2.04
N LYS A 32 -2.51 -10.71 -2.32
CA LYS A 32 -2.40 -11.24 -3.67
C LYS A 32 -3.58 -12.19 -3.89
N LEU A 33 -4.51 -11.77 -4.74
CA LEU A 33 -5.64 -12.61 -5.12
C LEU A 33 -5.15 -13.93 -5.71
N ILE A 34 -5.68 -15.04 -5.19
CA ILE A 34 -5.43 -16.38 -5.72
C ILE A 34 -6.62 -16.87 -6.55
N GLU A 35 -6.42 -17.97 -7.27
CA GLU A 35 -7.46 -18.61 -8.07
C GLU A 35 -8.71 -18.91 -7.21
N ASP A 36 -9.88 -18.71 -7.80
CA ASP A 36 -11.21 -18.90 -7.18
C ASP A 36 -11.53 -18.08 -5.92
N GLU A 37 -10.59 -17.36 -5.32
CA GLU A 37 -10.82 -16.61 -4.08
C GLU A 37 -11.92 -15.56 -4.24
N LEU A 38 -11.84 -14.75 -5.30
CA LEU A 38 -12.86 -13.75 -5.59
C LEU A 38 -14.22 -14.40 -5.87
N LEU A 39 -14.25 -15.54 -6.57
CA LEU A 39 -15.48 -16.29 -6.84
C LEU A 39 -16.11 -16.82 -5.53
N ASN A 40 -15.29 -17.36 -4.63
CA ASN A 40 -15.71 -17.84 -3.31
C ASN A 40 -16.25 -16.70 -2.43
N VAL A 41 -15.65 -15.52 -2.50
CA VAL A 41 -16.16 -14.30 -1.85
C VAL A 41 -17.52 -13.91 -2.43
N LEU A 42 -17.64 -13.88 -3.76
CA LEU A 42 -18.90 -13.55 -4.45
C LEU A 42 -20.04 -14.49 -4.09
N GLN A 43 -19.80 -15.81 -4.07
CA GLN A 43 -20.81 -16.79 -3.69
C GLN A 43 -21.31 -16.58 -2.26
N ARG A 44 -20.43 -16.20 -1.33
CA ARG A 44 -20.80 -15.93 0.07
C ARG A 44 -21.65 -14.67 0.23
N ILE A 45 -21.30 -13.59 -0.47
CA ILE A 45 -22.05 -12.31 -0.40
C ILE A 45 -23.39 -12.45 -1.10
N TYR A 46 -23.38 -12.92 -2.34
CA TYR A 46 -24.55 -12.82 -3.22
C TYR A 46 -25.40 -14.09 -3.25
N LYS A 47 -24.99 -15.19 -2.60
CA LYS A 47 -25.73 -16.46 -2.53
C LYS A 47 -26.25 -16.92 -3.90
N ASN A 48 -25.42 -16.82 -4.93
CA ASN A 48 -25.74 -17.15 -6.34
C ASN A 48 -26.74 -16.22 -7.05
N LYS A 49 -26.98 -15.01 -6.55
CA LYS A 49 -27.71 -13.98 -7.31
C LYS A 49 -26.85 -13.46 -8.46
N MET A 50 -27.46 -13.28 -9.64
CA MET A 50 -26.80 -12.56 -10.74
C MET A 50 -26.63 -11.09 -10.36
N ILE A 51 -25.42 -10.57 -10.60
CA ILE A 51 -25.05 -9.17 -10.36
C ILE A 51 -24.85 -8.54 -11.72
N ASP A 52 -25.44 -7.35 -11.92
CA ASP A 52 -25.12 -6.54 -13.08
C ASP A 52 -23.75 -5.87 -12.87
N LEU A 53 -22.72 -6.41 -13.54
CA LEU A 53 -21.34 -5.91 -13.48
C LEU A 53 -21.09 -4.77 -14.46
N THR A 54 -22.10 -4.32 -15.21
CA THR A 54 -21.96 -3.28 -16.23
C THR A 54 -22.20 -1.87 -15.68
N ALA A 55 -22.76 -1.75 -14.48
CA ALA A 55 -22.95 -0.47 -13.82
C ALA A 55 -21.59 0.14 -13.42
N PRO A 56 -21.40 1.47 -13.56
CA PRO A 56 -20.21 2.13 -13.03
C PRO A 56 -20.14 1.94 -11.51
N PRO A 57 -18.96 1.62 -10.95
CA PRO A 57 -18.82 1.42 -9.52
C PRO A 57 -19.02 2.74 -8.75
N PRO A 58 -19.34 2.67 -7.44
CA PRO A 58 -19.45 3.86 -6.62
C PRO A 58 -18.11 4.61 -6.51
N THR A 59 -18.16 5.90 -6.21
CA THR A 59 -16.96 6.72 -6.03
C THR A 59 -16.30 6.54 -4.65
N THR A 60 -17.05 6.04 -3.66
CA THR A 60 -16.54 5.70 -2.32
C THR A 60 -17.19 4.40 -1.83
N ILE A 61 -16.48 3.67 -0.97
CA ILE A 61 -16.85 2.32 -0.52
C ILE A 61 -17.50 2.42 0.86
N ARG A 62 -18.77 1.99 0.96
CA ARG A 62 -19.56 1.99 2.21
C ARG A 62 -20.05 0.60 2.61
N SER A 63 -19.96 -0.37 1.71
CA SER A 63 -20.38 -1.76 1.91
C SER A 63 -19.39 -2.76 1.27
N PRO A 64 -19.41 -4.04 1.68
CA PRO A 64 -18.71 -5.12 0.98
C PRO A 64 -19.07 -5.21 -0.51
N GLU A 65 -20.34 -4.96 -0.84
CA GLU A 65 -20.85 -4.95 -2.21
C GLU A 65 -20.19 -3.85 -3.04
N ASP A 66 -20.02 -2.64 -2.49
CA ASP A 66 -19.29 -1.55 -3.15
C ASP A 66 -17.84 -1.94 -3.43
N PHE A 67 -17.16 -2.53 -2.44
CA PHE A 67 -15.77 -2.96 -2.57
C PHE A 67 -15.63 -3.97 -3.73
N ILE A 68 -16.53 -4.95 -3.78
CA ILE A 68 -16.53 -5.98 -4.82
C ILE A 68 -16.86 -5.40 -6.20
N ALA A 69 -17.83 -4.48 -6.29
CA ALA A 69 -18.14 -3.79 -7.54
C ALA A 69 -16.92 -3.01 -8.07
N CYS A 70 -16.25 -2.26 -7.20
CA CYS A 70 -15.00 -1.55 -7.54
C CYS A 70 -13.91 -2.52 -8.00
N LEU A 71 -13.68 -3.61 -7.26
CA LEU A 71 -12.64 -4.59 -7.56
C LEU A 71 -12.88 -5.29 -8.91
N ILE A 72 -14.11 -5.72 -9.18
CA ILE A 72 -14.46 -6.33 -10.47
C ILE A 72 -14.29 -5.33 -11.61
N TYR A 73 -14.69 -4.08 -11.40
CA TYR A 73 -14.54 -3.04 -12.42
C TYR A 73 -13.07 -2.85 -12.84
N VAL A 74 -12.12 -2.74 -11.89
CA VAL A 74 -10.70 -2.60 -12.25
C VAL A 74 -10.11 -3.85 -12.90
N ILE A 75 -10.52 -5.04 -12.46
CA ILE A 75 -10.08 -6.31 -13.08
C ILE A 75 -10.61 -6.40 -14.52
N HIS A 76 -11.90 -6.17 -14.73
CA HIS A 76 -12.54 -6.25 -16.04
C HIS A 76 -11.99 -5.23 -17.04
N ASN A 77 -11.68 -4.02 -16.57
CA ASN A 77 -11.19 -2.93 -17.42
C ASN A 77 -9.65 -2.84 -17.47
N GLU A 78 -8.93 -3.74 -16.81
CA GLU A 78 -7.46 -3.70 -16.70
C GLU A 78 -6.91 -2.36 -16.19
N LYS A 79 -7.58 -1.79 -15.17
CA LYS A 79 -7.26 -0.47 -14.60
C LYS A 79 -6.66 -0.59 -13.20
N THR A 80 -6.04 0.48 -12.74
CA THR A 80 -5.67 0.69 -11.33
C THR A 80 -6.49 1.83 -10.77
N ALA A 81 -6.92 1.72 -9.52
CA ALA A 81 -7.65 2.78 -8.84
C ALA A 81 -7.37 2.76 -7.34
N GLU A 82 -7.61 3.90 -6.70
CA GLU A 82 -7.59 4.10 -5.26
C GLU A 82 -8.95 4.66 -4.85
N TRP A 83 -9.63 4.00 -3.92
CA TRP A 83 -10.94 4.42 -3.42
C TRP A 83 -10.92 4.59 -1.91
N ILE A 84 -11.71 5.54 -1.44
CA ILE A 84 -11.88 5.81 -0.01
C ILE A 84 -12.94 4.86 0.56
N ILE A 85 -12.58 4.16 1.64
CA ILE A 85 -13.51 3.41 2.47
C ILE A 85 -14.02 4.35 3.56
N GLU A 86 -15.33 4.61 3.58
CA GLU A 86 -15.96 5.49 4.58
C GLU A 86 -16.55 4.72 5.76
N ASN A 87 -16.86 3.43 5.58
CA ASN A 87 -17.38 2.56 6.63
C ASN A 87 -16.26 1.65 7.18
N PRO A 88 -15.82 1.83 8.44
CA PRO A 88 -14.78 1.00 9.06
C PRO A 88 -15.11 -0.50 9.07
N GLU A 89 -16.38 -0.90 9.12
CA GLU A 89 -16.79 -2.31 9.11
C GLU A 89 -16.39 -3.03 7.81
N VAL A 90 -16.28 -2.30 6.70
CA VAL A 90 -15.81 -2.86 5.43
C VAL A 90 -14.35 -3.29 5.54
N ASN A 91 -13.52 -2.56 6.30
CA ASN A 91 -12.12 -2.94 6.53
C ASN A 91 -12.02 -4.26 7.30
N ASP A 92 -12.86 -4.45 8.32
CA ASP A 92 -12.89 -5.70 9.08
C ASP A 92 -13.42 -6.87 8.23
N TRP A 93 -14.40 -6.60 7.37
CA TRP A 93 -14.88 -7.56 6.38
C TRP A 93 -13.78 -7.96 5.38
N ILE A 94 -13.00 -7.01 4.86
CA ILE A 94 -11.86 -7.27 3.96
C ILE A 94 -10.86 -8.21 4.65
N LYS A 95 -10.42 -7.87 5.87
CA LYS A 95 -9.47 -8.70 6.63
C LYS A 95 -9.97 -10.13 6.89
N THR A 96 -11.28 -10.29 7.06
CA THR A 96 -11.89 -11.60 7.31
C THR A 96 -11.93 -12.48 6.04
N ASN A 97 -12.10 -11.84 4.88
CA ASN A 97 -12.29 -12.54 3.61
C ASN A 97 -10.99 -12.72 2.81
N PHE A 98 -9.99 -11.85 2.99
CA PHE A 98 -8.70 -11.85 2.31
C PHE A 98 -7.56 -11.99 3.33
N LYS A 99 -7.29 -13.23 3.74
CA LYS A 99 -6.52 -13.53 4.96
C LYS A 99 -5.01 -13.45 4.79
N GLU A 100 -4.50 -13.83 3.63
CA GLU A 100 -3.06 -13.86 3.37
C GLU A 100 -2.60 -12.49 2.90
N TYR A 101 -1.92 -11.74 3.75
CA TYR A 101 -1.43 -10.41 3.42
C TYR A 101 0.03 -10.22 3.83
N HIS A 102 0.68 -9.30 3.14
CA HIS A 102 2.01 -8.84 3.48
C HIS A 102 1.94 -7.35 3.80
N VAL A 103 2.69 -6.94 4.82
CA VAL A 103 2.70 -5.56 5.29
C VAL A 103 3.99 -4.89 4.82
N ARG A 104 3.87 -3.68 4.28
CA ARG A 104 5.01 -2.80 4.02
C ARG A 104 4.67 -1.35 4.38
N ILE A 105 5.70 -0.52 4.42
CA ILE A 105 5.49 0.93 4.42
C ILE A 105 4.79 1.34 3.12
N GLY A 106 3.81 2.22 3.26
CA GLY A 106 3.12 2.86 2.16
C GLY A 106 3.23 4.38 2.22
N GLY A 107 2.55 5.03 1.29
CA GLY A 107 2.66 6.47 1.07
C GLY A 107 3.95 6.84 0.34
N GLN A 108 3.91 7.91 -0.44
CA GLN A 108 5.03 8.30 -1.29
C GLN A 108 6.24 8.69 -0.45
N ALA A 109 6.02 9.51 0.59
CA ALA A 109 7.11 9.91 1.50
C ALA A 109 7.71 8.69 2.23
N GLY A 110 6.85 7.77 2.69
CA GLY A 110 7.27 6.56 3.39
C GLY A 110 8.13 5.65 2.50
N ASN A 111 7.67 5.39 1.28
CA ASN A 111 8.38 4.57 0.30
C ASN A 111 9.71 5.20 -0.13
N ILE A 112 9.72 6.50 -0.45
CA ILE A 112 10.94 7.21 -0.84
C ILE A 112 11.97 7.18 0.31
N ALA A 113 11.54 7.47 1.54
CA ALA A 113 12.42 7.42 2.70
C ALA A 113 13.04 6.04 2.93
N TYR A 114 12.22 4.98 2.86
CA TYR A 114 12.69 3.60 3.00
C TYR A 114 13.76 3.24 1.95
N GLN A 115 13.54 3.62 0.70
CA GLN A 115 14.49 3.33 -0.39
C GLN A 115 15.77 4.16 -0.29
N LEU A 116 15.68 5.45 0.03
CA LEU A 116 16.85 6.32 0.21
C LEU A 116 17.70 5.88 1.40
N ALA A 117 17.06 5.43 2.48
CA ALA A 117 17.74 4.86 3.62
C ALA A 117 18.50 3.59 3.25
N LYS A 118 17.88 2.67 2.48
CA LYS A 118 18.54 1.47 1.93
C LYS A 118 19.71 1.78 1.00
N PHE A 119 19.61 2.83 0.18
CA PHE A 119 20.70 3.25 -0.71
C PHE A 119 21.84 3.98 0.02
N GLY A 120 21.72 4.21 1.32
CA GLY A 120 22.79 4.75 2.14
C GLY A 120 22.86 6.28 2.15
N VAL A 121 21.75 6.98 1.89
CA VAL A 121 21.68 8.42 2.19
C VAL A 121 21.97 8.63 3.67
N ARG A 122 22.83 9.60 4.00
CA ARG A 122 23.38 9.73 5.36
C ARG A 122 22.32 10.05 6.41
N LYS A 123 21.35 10.90 6.06
CA LYS A 123 20.22 11.27 6.94
C LYS A 123 18.93 11.41 6.15
N VAL A 124 17.91 10.66 6.54
CA VAL A 124 16.58 10.72 5.94
C VAL A 124 15.60 11.18 7.01
N TYR A 125 15.14 12.42 6.92
CA TYR A 125 14.16 12.99 7.82
C TYR A 125 12.76 12.70 7.29
N LEU A 126 11.97 11.92 8.01
CA LEU A 126 10.66 11.47 7.56
C LEU A 126 9.56 12.06 8.44
N SER A 127 8.68 12.87 7.86
CA SER A 127 7.47 13.34 8.55
C SER A 127 6.44 12.21 8.58
N ILE A 128 6.06 11.76 9.79
CA ILE A 128 5.03 10.73 9.98
C ILE A 128 3.90 11.35 10.81
N PRO A 129 2.70 11.56 10.24
CA PRO A 129 1.59 12.17 10.97
C PRO A 129 1.16 11.40 12.23
N SER A 130 1.22 10.07 12.17
CA SER A 130 0.93 9.18 13.30
C SER A 130 1.76 7.91 13.14
N ILE A 131 2.62 7.62 14.12
CA ILE A 131 3.50 6.44 14.10
C ILE A 131 2.85 5.27 14.85
N SER A 132 2.49 4.22 14.10
CA SER A 132 2.06 2.95 14.69
C SER A 132 3.26 2.09 15.12
N THR A 133 3.03 1.14 16.04
CA THR A 133 4.06 0.15 16.44
C THR A 133 4.61 -0.63 15.24
N THR A 134 3.78 -0.93 14.25
CA THR A 134 4.20 -1.63 13.02
C THR A 134 5.14 -0.77 12.18
N GLN A 135 4.83 0.50 11.97
CA GLN A 135 5.73 1.43 11.27
C GLN A 135 7.05 1.61 12.03
N ALA A 136 6.99 1.79 13.35
CA ALA A 136 8.17 1.93 14.20
C ALA A 136 9.10 0.72 14.09
N LYS A 137 8.54 -0.50 14.11
CA LYS A 137 9.32 -1.74 13.92
C LYS A 137 10.01 -1.80 12.56
N ILE A 138 9.31 -1.43 11.47
CA ILE A 138 9.92 -1.45 10.12
C ILE A 138 11.06 -0.43 10.01
N TYR A 139 10.91 0.75 10.63
CA TYR A 139 11.94 1.78 10.58
C TYR A 139 13.09 1.57 11.58
N ALA A 140 12.90 0.75 12.61
CA ALA A 140 13.95 0.42 13.58
C ALA A 140 15.16 -0.27 12.95
N ASP A 141 14.99 -0.90 11.78
CA ASP A 141 16.08 -1.51 11.01
C ASP A 141 17.05 -0.47 10.39
N PHE A 142 16.68 0.82 10.39
CA PHE A 142 17.47 1.88 9.77
C PHE A 142 18.07 2.82 10.81
N GLN A 143 19.40 2.93 10.80
CA GLN A 143 20.13 3.88 11.66
C GLN A 143 20.11 5.33 11.13
N ASN A 144 19.70 5.52 9.86
CA ASN A 144 19.75 6.77 9.13
C ASN A 144 18.38 7.39 8.86
N ILE A 145 17.29 6.82 9.40
CA ILE A 145 15.96 7.42 9.37
C ILE A 145 15.71 8.18 10.69
N TYR A 146 15.30 9.43 10.56
CA TYR A 146 14.99 10.32 11.68
C TYR A 146 13.53 10.78 11.55
N VAL A 147 12.72 10.48 12.56
CA VAL A 147 11.34 10.96 12.64
C VAL A 147 11.32 12.14 13.63
N PRO A 148 11.09 13.38 13.17
CA PRO A 148 10.95 14.51 14.07
C PRO A 148 9.64 14.32 14.87
N VAL A 149 9.78 14.26 16.20
CA VAL A 149 8.69 14.28 17.18
C VAL A 149 8.33 15.70 17.57
#